data_AF-Q9X7K8-F1
#
_entry.id   AF-Q9X7K8-F1
#
_cell.length_a   1.000
_cell.length_b   1.000
_cell.length_c   1.000
_cell.angle_alpha   90.00
_cell.angle_beta   90.00
_cell.angle_gamma   90.00
#
_symmetry.space_group_name_H-M   'P 1'
#
loop_
_entity.id
_entity.type
_entity.pdbx_description
1 polymer ?
#
loop_
_entity_poly.entity_id
_entity_poly.type
_entity_poly.pdbx_seq_one_letter_code
_entity_poly.pdbx_strand_id
1 'polypeptide(L)'
;MHTTFVASTTFSELVRRQFNPCLPLKLKSNPHFLDSGRDLARFLRLPMWWRKLPAIIDGTGRRSIGKARSMAGLRQIAFYGKGGIGKSTTSQNTLAAMVELGQRILIVGCDPKADSTRLILNAKAQDTVLHLAATKGSVEDLELQDVLKLGYKGIRCVESGGPEPGVGCAGRGVITSINFLEENGAYDDVDYVSYDVLGDVVCGGFAMPIRENKAQEIYIVMSGEMMALYAANNIARGILKYATVGSVRLGGLICNERQTDRELDLAEALAARLNS
;
A
#
# COMPACT_ATOMS: atom_id res chain seq x y z
N MET A 1 -9.97 21.37 -16.51
CA MET A 1 -10.83 20.16 -16.45
C MET A 1 -9.92 18.98 -16.13
N HIS A 2 -9.70 18.68 -14.84
CA HIS A 2 -8.82 17.59 -14.43
C HIS A 2 -9.67 16.44 -13.91
N THR A 3 -9.71 15.36 -14.69
CA THR A 3 -10.41 14.12 -14.38
C THR A 3 -9.61 13.36 -13.31
N THR A 4 -9.93 13.60 -12.04
CA THR A 4 -9.43 12.78 -10.94
C THR A 4 -10.35 11.55 -10.82
N PHE A 5 -9.77 10.36 -10.98
CA PHE A 5 -10.48 9.09 -10.97
C PHE A 5 -10.81 8.66 -9.53
N VAL A 6 -12.10 8.64 -9.16
CA VAL A 6 -12.55 7.97 -7.93
C VAL A 6 -12.69 6.49 -8.21
N ALA A 7 -12.09 5.67 -7.35
CA ALA A 7 -12.29 4.24 -7.39
C ALA A 7 -12.56 3.76 -5.95
N SER A 8 -13.83 3.53 -5.62
CA SER A 8 -14.22 2.62 -4.53
C SER A 8 -13.83 1.22 -4.97
N THR A 9 -12.54 0.92 -4.89
CA THR A 9 -11.98 -0.30 -5.47
C THR A 9 -11.98 -1.35 -4.37
N THR A 10 -12.86 -2.34 -4.47
CA THR A 10 -12.65 -3.56 -3.68
C THR A 10 -11.31 -4.19 -4.08
N PHE A 11 -10.62 -4.87 -3.16
CA PHE A 11 -9.31 -5.51 -3.40
C PHE A 11 -9.23 -6.28 -4.75
N SER A 12 -10.34 -6.91 -5.14
CA SER A 12 -10.48 -7.64 -6.41
C SER A 12 -10.44 -6.77 -7.68
N GLU A 13 -10.88 -5.52 -7.61
CA GLU A 13 -10.89 -4.58 -8.73
C GLU A 13 -9.55 -3.89 -8.95
N LEU A 14 -8.74 -3.74 -7.89
CA LEU A 14 -7.40 -3.16 -7.97
C LEU A 14 -6.49 -4.07 -8.79
N VAL A 15 -6.60 -5.39 -8.54
CA VAL A 15 -5.92 -6.43 -9.31
C VAL A 15 -6.43 -6.49 -10.75
N ARG A 16 -7.74 -6.32 -11.01
CA ARG A 16 -8.31 -6.32 -12.37
C ARG A 16 -7.88 -5.12 -13.22
N ARG A 17 -7.73 -3.93 -12.64
CA ARG A 17 -7.31 -2.72 -13.38
C ARG A 17 -5.88 -2.81 -13.93
N GLN A 18 -5.00 -3.61 -13.33
CA GLN A 18 -3.65 -3.83 -13.84
C GLN A 18 -3.64 -4.62 -15.17
N PHE A 19 -4.70 -5.37 -15.47
CA PHE A 19 -4.78 -6.23 -16.67
C PHE A 19 -5.48 -5.59 -17.88
N ASN A 20 -6.20 -4.46 -17.76
CA ASN A 20 -6.89 -3.87 -18.92
C ASN A 20 -7.15 -2.35 -18.76
N PRO A 21 -6.26 -1.47 -19.26
CA PRO A 21 -6.40 -0.02 -19.10
C PRO A 21 -7.56 0.61 -19.90
N CYS A 22 -8.28 -0.18 -20.73
CA CYS A 22 -9.36 0.30 -21.60
C CYS A 22 -10.75 -0.25 -21.25
N LEU A 23 -10.97 -0.87 -20.08
CA LEU A 23 -12.30 -1.39 -19.73
C LEU A 23 -13.26 -0.24 -19.37
N PRO A 24 -14.37 -0.02 -20.11
CA PRO A 24 -15.34 1.01 -19.76
C PRO A 24 -16.09 0.67 -18.46
N LEU A 25 -16.32 1.69 -17.63
CA LEU A 25 -17.18 1.63 -16.45
C LEU A 25 -18.57 1.14 -16.85
N LYS A 26 -18.98 -0.05 -16.37
CA LYS A 26 -20.39 -0.44 -16.42
C LYS A 26 -21.13 0.25 -15.27
N LEU A 27 -21.66 1.44 -15.55
CA LEU A 27 -22.78 2.00 -14.80
C LEU A 27 -23.95 1.01 -14.93
N LYS A 28 -24.31 0.33 -13.84
CA LYS A 28 -25.58 -0.41 -13.80
C LYS A 28 -26.61 0.47 -13.10
N SER A 29 -27.58 0.90 -13.92
CA SER A 29 -28.91 1.28 -13.48
C SER A 29 -29.52 0.13 -12.68
N ASN A 30 -29.98 0.45 -11.47
CA ASN A 30 -30.94 -0.38 -10.74
C ASN A 30 -32.21 -0.49 -11.60
N PRO A 31 -32.84 -1.67 -11.73
CA PRO A 31 -33.91 -1.99 -10.79
C PRO A 31 -34.17 -3.50 -10.55
N HIS A 32 -34.96 -3.79 -9.50
CA HIS A 32 -35.78 -4.99 -9.27
C HIS A 32 -35.17 -6.28 -8.63
N PHE A 33 -35.80 -6.63 -7.50
CA PHE A 33 -36.32 -7.95 -7.09
C PHE A 33 -35.38 -9.14 -6.81
N LEU A 34 -35.42 -9.55 -5.54
CA LEU A 34 -35.80 -10.88 -5.03
C LEU A 34 -35.02 -12.14 -5.47
N ASP A 35 -34.43 -12.76 -4.45
CA ASP A 35 -34.76 -14.12 -3.96
C ASP A 35 -33.66 -15.20 -4.01
N SER A 36 -33.57 -15.88 -2.87
CA SER A 36 -33.13 -17.26 -2.64
C SER A 36 -31.64 -17.62 -2.74
N GLY A 37 -31.16 -18.21 -1.65
CA GLY A 37 -29.82 -18.75 -1.53
C GLY A 37 -29.53 -19.91 -2.50
N ARG A 38 -28.29 -19.91 -2.99
CA ARG A 38 -27.43 -21.07 -3.26
C ARG A 38 -26.10 -20.55 -3.82
N ASP A 39 -25.06 -21.39 -3.73
CA ASP A 39 -23.76 -21.27 -4.40
C ASP A 39 -22.62 -20.50 -3.72
N LEU A 40 -22.27 -20.91 -2.49
CA LEU A 40 -20.88 -20.80 -1.98
C LEU A 40 -19.96 -21.93 -2.54
N ALA A 41 -20.51 -22.91 -3.28
CA ALA A 41 -19.78 -24.09 -3.75
C ALA A 41 -19.37 -24.07 -5.24
N ARG A 42 -19.51 -22.93 -5.94
CA ARG A 42 -19.11 -22.79 -7.36
C ARG A 42 -17.86 -21.95 -7.62
N PHE A 43 -17.26 -21.33 -6.60
CA PHE A 43 -16.14 -20.40 -6.79
C PHE A 43 -14.76 -21.05 -7.02
N LEU A 44 -14.64 -22.38 -6.92
CA LEU A 44 -13.39 -23.13 -7.13
C LEU A 44 -13.26 -23.86 -8.48
N ARG A 45 -14.13 -23.59 -9.46
CA ARG A 45 -13.90 -24.05 -10.85
C ARG A 45 -13.46 -22.88 -11.73
N LEU A 46 -12.15 -22.72 -11.85
CA LEU A 46 -11.52 -21.89 -12.89
C LEU A 46 -12.08 -22.31 -14.26
N PRO A 47 -12.66 -21.40 -15.06
CA PRO A 47 -13.20 -21.79 -16.34
C PRO A 47 -12.09 -21.95 -17.39
N MET A 48 -12.23 -23.00 -18.19
CA MET A 48 -11.25 -23.66 -19.06
C MET A 48 -10.75 -22.84 -20.27
N TRP A 49 -11.06 -21.53 -20.35
CA TRP A 49 -10.80 -20.65 -21.49
C TRP A 49 -9.42 -19.98 -21.47
N TRP A 50 -8.65 -20.14 -20.39
CA TRP A 50 -7.28 -19.62 -20.29
C TRP A 50 -6.22 -20.41 -21.08
N ARG A 51 -6.59 -21.55 -21.70
CA ARG A 51 -5.69 -22.39 -22.53
C ARG A 51 -5.53 -21.92 -23.98
N LYS A 52 -6.10 -20.78 -24.39
CA LYS A 52 -5.95 -20.23 -25.74
C LYS A 52 -5.49 -18.77 -25.72
N LEU A 53 -4.21 -18.56 -25.42
CA LEU A 53 -3.46 -17.41 -25.96
C LEU A 53 -2.68 -17.91 -27.18
N PRO A 54 -2.68 -17.19 -28.32
CA PRO A 54 -1.92 -17.61 -29.49
C PRO A 54 -0.42 -17.56 -29.17
N ALA A 55 0.28 -18.63 -29.49
CA ALA A 55 1.73 -18.68 -29.45
C ALA A 55 2.29 -17.66 -30.45
N ILE A 56 3.00 -16.64 -29.96
CA ILE A 56 3.85 -15.81 -30.81
C ILE A 56 5.14 -16.61 -31.02
N ILE A 57 5.25 -17.21 -32.20
CA ILE A 57 6.42 -17.93 -32.68
C ILE A 57 7.35 -16.87 -33.26
N ASP A 58 8.53 -16.66 -32.67
CA ASP A 58 9.62 -16.01 -33.40
C ASP A 58 10.22 -17.00 -34.41
N GLY A 59 10.60 -16.51 -35.58
CA GLY A 59 11.09 -17.29 -36.71
C GLY A 59 12.48 -17.93 -36.52
N THR A 60 12.98 -18.12 -35.30
CA THR A 60 14.32 -18.69 -35.05
C THR A 60 14.38 -19.82 -34.01
N GLY A 61 13.24 -20.27 -33.45
CA GLY A 61 13.18 -21.54 -32.73
C GLY A 61 14.01 -21.62 -31.43
N ARG A 62 14.43 -20.49 -30.84
CA ARG A 62 15.03 -20.44 -29.50
C ARG A 62 14.09 -19.78 -28.51
N ARG A 63 13.75 -20.50 -27.44
CA ARG A 63 13.02 -19.94 -26.28
C ARG A 63 13.88 -18.87 -25.61
N SER A 64 13.66 -17.61 -25.95
CA SER A 64 14.11 -16.48 -25.16
C SER A 64 12.91 -15.95 -24.36
N ILE A 65 12.93 -16.14 -23.03
CA ILE A 65 12.01 -15.43 -22.13
C ILE A 65 12.56 -14.00 -21.97
N GLY A 66 12.54 -13.23 -23.06
CA GLY A 66 12.83 -11.80 -23.03
C GLY A 66 11.56 -11.08 -22.63
N LYS A 67 11.33 -10.91 -21.32
CA LYS A 67 10.22 -10.07 -20.83
C LYS A 67 10.47 -8.63 -21.31
N ALA A 68 9.60 -8.14 -22.19
CA ALA A 68 9.45 -6.72 -22.46
C ALA A 68 9.10 -6.01 -21.14
N ARG A 69 10.12 -5.50 -20.44
CA ARG A 69 9.96 -4.71 -19.22
C ARG A 69 9.63 -3.29 -19.64
N SER A 70 8.36 -2.92 -19.56
CA SER A 70 7.90 -1.55 -19.77
C SER A 70 8.57 -0.61 -18.75
N MET A 71 9.10 0.52 -19.24
CA MET A 71 9.61 1.66 -18.45
C MET A 71 8.51 2.28 -17.57
N ALA A 72 8.11 1.62 -16.50
CA ALA A 72 7.34 2.24 -15.44
C ALA A 72 8.33 2.71 -14.36
N GLY A 73 8.35 4.02 -14.06
CA GLY A 73 9.13 4.55 -12.95
C GLY A 73 8.68 3.98 -11.61
N LEU A 74 9.57 4.03 -10.61
CA LEU A 74 9.28 3.62 -9.24
C LEU A 74 7.98 4.26 -8.73
N ARG A 75 7.04 3.44 -8.25
CA ARG A 75 5.80 3.92 -7.63
C ARG A 75 5.94 3.90 -6.12
N GLN A 76 5.68 5.04 -5.49
CA GLN A 76 5.80 5.17 -4.04
C GLN A 76 4.42 5.37 -3.43
N ILE A 77 3.99 4.37 -2.67
CA ILE A 77 2.66 4.28 -2.07
C ILE A 77 2.76 4.39 -0.55
N ALA A 78 1.76 4.99 0.09
CA ALA A 78 1.65 4.98 1.54
C ALA A 78 0.27 4.50 1.98
N PHE A 79 0.25 3.63 2.98
CA PHE A 79 -0.96 3.23 3.68
C PHE A 79 -1.07 4.05 4.96
N TYR A 80 -2.20 4.73 5.13
CA TYR A 80 -2.58 5.44 6.34
C TYR A 80 -3.87 4.85 6.89
N GLY A 81 -4.16 5.12 8.15
CA GLY A 81 -5.42 4.72 8.78
C GLY A 81 -5.33 4.79 10.29
N LYS A 82 -6.49 4.73 10.94
CA LYS A 82 -6.59 4.68 12.41
C LYS A 82 -5.82 3.46 12.96
N GLY A 83 -5.23 3.59 14.13
CA GLY A 83 -4.67 2.49 14.89
C GLY A 83 -5.68 1.36 15.09
N GLY A 84 -5.22 0.12 14.89
CA GLY A 84 -6.08 -1.06 15.02
C GLY A 84 -7.04 -1.33 13.86
N ILE A 85 -7.04 -0.51 12.80
CA ILE A 85 -7.94 -0.71 11.64
C ILE A 85 -7.55 -1.88 10.72
N GLY A 86 -6.42 -2.53 10.96
CA GLY A 86 -5.90 -3.57 10.06
C GLY A 86 -5.05 -3.06 8.89
N LYS A 87 -4.48 -1.85 9.02
CA LYS A 87 -3.59 -1.20 8.04
C LYS A 87 -2.44 -2.11 7.59
N SER A 88 -1.60 -2.56 8.52
CA SER A 88 -0.43 -3.40 8.24
C SER A 88 -0.80 -4.77 7.66
N THR A 89 -1.92 -5.35 8.10
CA THR A 89 -2.45 -6.60 7.53
C THR A 89 -2.87 -6.41 6.08
N THR A 90 -3.62 -5.34 5.80
CA THR A 90 -4.10 -5.01 4.45
C THR A 90 -2.93 -4.71 3.52
N SER A 91 -1.97 -3.90 3.97
CA SER A 91 -0.76 -3.56 3.24
C SER A 91 0.05 -4.82 2.88
N GLN A 92 0.43 -5.63 3.87
CA GLN A 92 1.24 -6.83 3.63
C GLN A 92 0.58 -7.84 2.69
N ASN A 93 -0.73 -8.09 2.81
CA ASN A 93 -1.44 -8.99 1.90
C ASN A 93 -1.52 -8.43 0.47
N THR A 94 -1.73 -7.12 0.33
CA THR A 94 -1.75 -6.46 -0.98
C THR A 94 -0.40 -6.57 -1.66
N LEU A 95 0.68 -6.31 -0.93
CA LEU A 95 2.04 -6.38 -1.45
C LEU A 95 2.47 -7.82 -1.76
N ALA A 96 2.07 -8.78 -0.93
CA ALA A 96 2.27 -10.20 -1.22
C ALA A 96 1.62 -10.60 -2.55
N ALA A 97 0.37 -10.16 -2.80
CA ALA A 97 -0.32 -10.40 -4.06
C ALA A 97 0.39 -9.72 -5.25
N MET A 98 0.86 -8.47 -5.09
CA MET A 98 1.59 -7.74 -6.13
C MET A 98 2.92 -8.42 -6.51
N VAL A 99 3.62 -9.03 -5.56
CA VAL A 99 4.82 -9.82 -5.86
C VAL A 99 4.50 -11.08 -6.67
N GLU A 100 3.33 -11.69 -6.48
CA GLU A 100 2.90 -12.81 -7.34
C GLU A 100 2.67 -12.37 -8.79
N LEU A 101 2.34 -11.09 -8.99
CA LEU A 101 2.25 -10.45 -10.30
C LEU A 101 3.62 -10.00 -10.85
N GLY A 102 4.71 -10.41 -10.20
CA GLY A 102 6.09 -10.17 -10.63
C GLY A 102 6.62 -8.77 -10.35
N GLN A 103 5.98 -8.02 -9.45
CA GLN A 103 6.47 -6.72 -9.00
C GLN A 103 7.57 -6.89 -7.95
N ARG A 104 8.59 -6.03 -7.97
CA ARG A 104 9.61 -5.95 -6.92
C ARG A 104 9.21 -4.88 -5.92
N ILE A 105 9.20 -5.24 -4.64
CA ILE A 105 8.58 -4.43 -3.60
C ILE A 105 9.57 -4.20 -2.45
N LEU A 106 9.62 -2.96 -1.98
CA LEU A 106 10.21 -2.57 -0.71
C LEU A 106 9.10 -2.12 0.25
N ILE A 107 9.08 -2.68 1.45
CA ILE A 107 8.22 -2.27 2.57
C ILE A 107 9.07 -1.49 3.56
N VAL A 108 8.64 -0.27 3.85
CA VAL A 108 9.20 0.58 4.91
C VAL A 108 8.13 0.76 5.97
N GLY A 109 8.30 0.09 7.11
CA GLY A 109 7.46 0.29 8.28
C GLY A 109 7.77 1.63 8.93
N CYS A 110 6.77 2.51 8.99
CA CYS A 110 6.86 3.84 9.59
C CYS A 110 5.93 3.97 10.81
N ASP A 111 5.39 2.85 11.29
CA ASP A 111 4.60 2.76 12.51
C ASP A 111 5.55 2.42 13.68
N PRO A 112 5.57 3.19 14.79
CA PRO A 112 6.44 2.90 15.93
C PRO A 112 6.17 1.52 16.57
N LYS A 113 5.05 0.86 16.23
CA LYS A 113 4.74 -0.51 16.63
C LYS A 113 5.71 -1.55 16.04
N ALA A 114 6.38 -1.24 14.93
CA ALA A 114 7.41 -2.07 14.29
C ALA A 114 6.97 -3.51 13.92
N ASP A 115 5.73 -3.69 13.46
CA ASP A 115 5.18 -4.99 13.02
C ASP A 115 4.61 -4.97 11.58
N SER A 116 5.01 -3.96 10.81
CA SER A 116 4.59 -3.70 9.41
C SER A 116 5.11 -4.75 8.42
N THR A 117 6.13 -5.51 8.80
CA THR A 117 6.83 -6.52 7.97
C THR A 117 6.70 -7.95 8.50
N ARG A 118 6.05 -8.11 9.66
CA ARG A 118 5.99 -9.36 10.43
C ARG A 118 5.46 -10.55 9.62
N LEU A 119 4.38 -10.36 8.87
CA LEU A 119 3.72 -11.42 8.10
C LEU A 119 4.55 -11.82 6.88
N ILE A 120 5.24 -10.86 6.26
CA ILE A 120 6.10 -11.08 5.09
C ILE A 120 7.38 -11.83 5.47
N LEU A 121 7.95 -11.54 6.63
CA LEU A 121 9.16 -12.19 7.13
C LEU A 121 8.90 -13.51 7.88
N ASN A 122 7.64 -13.78 8.25
CA ASN A 122 7.28 -14.90 9.13
C ASN A 122 8.11 -14.92 10.43
N ALA A 123 8.37 -13.73 10.99
CA ALA A 123 9.18 -13.52 12.19
C ALA A 123 8.34 -12.87 13.30
N LYS A 124 8.84 -12.88 14.55
CA LYS A 124 8.14 -12.18 15.66
C LYS A 124 8.24 -10.66 15.51
N ALA A 125 9.44 -10.18 15.21
CA ALA A 125 9.78 -8.79 14.98
C ALA A 125 11.10 -8.75 14.19
N GLN A 126 11.33 -7.62 13.52
CA GLN A 126 12.60 -7.28 12.88
C GLN A 126 13.26 -6.16 13.70
N ASP A 127 14.58 -6.21 13.84
CA ASP A 127 15.31 -5.10 14.45
C ASP A 127 15.16 -3.83 13.60
N THR A 128 14.83 -2.73 14.27
CA THR A 128 14.51 -1.47 13.60
C THR A 128 15.77 -0.67 13.27
N VAL A 129 15.69 0.22 12.27
CA VAL A 129 16.79 1.12 11.90
C VAL A 129 17.27 1.91 13.12
N LEU A 130 16.35 2.51 13.89
CA LEU A 130 16.72 3.30 15.07
C LEU A 130 17.33 2.45 16.19
N HIS A 131 16.84 1.23 16.39
CA HIS A 131 17.39 0.32 17.41
C HIS A 131 18.82 -0.11 17.06
N LEU A 132 19.04 -0.49 15.81
CA LEU A 132 20.37 -0.87 15.32
C LEU A 132 21.32 0.33 15.33
N ALA A 133 20.86 1.53 14.96
CA ALA A 133 21.66 2.75 15.04
C ALA A 133 22.10 3.05 16.47
N ALA A 134 21.19 2.92 17.45
CA ALA A 134 21.52 3.10 18.86
C ALA A 134 22.54 2.06 19.37
N THR A 135 22.52 0.85 18.80
CA THR A 135 23.45 -0.23 19.16
C THR A 135 24.82 -0.05 18.51
N LYS A 136 24.89 0.44 17.27
CA LYS A 136 26.14 0.69 16.55
C LYS A 136 26.79 2.05 16.89
N GLY A 137 26.00 3.00 17.38
CA GLY A 137 26.46 4.34 17.78
C GLY A 137 25.69 5.44 17.04
N SER A 138 25.63 5.36 15.71
CA SER A 138 24.92 6.31 14.86
C SER A 138 24.27 5.63 13.65
N VAL A 139 23.50 6.38 12.86
CA VAL A 139 22.85 5.86 11.64
C VAL A 139 23.86 5.78 10.50
N GLU A 140 24.89 6.62 10.55
CA GLU A 140 26.01 6.68 9.61
C GLU A 140 26.92 5.44 9.71
N ASP A 141 26.88 4.73 10.84
CA ASP A 141 27.62 3.48 11.08
C ASP A 141 26.83 2.23 10.63
N LEU A 142 25.59 2.39 10.16
CA LEU A 142 24.77 1.29 9.65
C LEU A 142 25.07 1.00 8.19
N GLU A 143 25.00 -0.28 7.84
CA GLU A 143 24.98 -0.73 6.45
C GLU A 143 23.59 -1.22 6.08
N LEU A 144 23.21 -1.10 4.81
CA LEU A 144 21.88 -1.49 4.34
C LEU A 144 21.53 -2.95 4.68
N GLN A 145 22.53 -3.84 4.63
CA GLN A 145 22.38 -5.26 4.94
C GLN A 145 22.03 -5.56 6.41
N ASP A 146 22.35 -4.65 7.33
CA ASP A 146 21.98 -4.80 8.74
C ASP A 146 20.47 -4.70 8.90
N VAL A 147 19.88 -3.70 8.23
CA VAL A 147 18.47 -3.33 8.42
C VAL A 147 17.55 -4.01 7.40
N LEU A 148 17.99 -4.29 6.18
CA LEU A 148 17.15 -4.81 5.11
C LEU A 148 17.08 -6.33 5.18
N LYS A 149 15.86 -6.86 5.30
CA LYS A 149 15.60 -8.31 5.29
C LYS A 149 14.76 -8.68 4.07
N LEU A 150 15.02 -9.86 3.51
CA LEU A 150 14.23 -10.43 2.42
C LEU A 150 13.19 -11.38 2.99
N GLY A 151 11.93 -11.17 2.64
CA GLY A 151 10.81 -12.02 3.04
C GLY A 151 10.16 -12.75 1.87
N TYR A 152 8.85 -12.98 1.98
CA TYR A 152 8.05 -13.71 1.00
C TYR A 152 8.35 -13.30 -0.44
N LYS A 153 8.76 -14.27 -1.27
CA LYS A 153 9.06 -14.08 -2.70
C LYS A 153 10.00 -12.90 -3.02
N GLY A 154 10.91 -12.58 -2.09
CA GLY A 154 11.93 -11.54 -2.29
C GLY A 154 11.46 -10.11 -2.01
N ILE A 155 10.32 -9.93 -1.31
CA ILE A 155 9.94 -8.62 -0.78
C ILE A 155 11.04 -8.12 0.17
N ARG A 156 11.52 -6.90 -0.04
CA ARG A 156 12.47 -6.23 0.85
C ARG A 156 11.71 -5.59 2.00
N CYS A 157 12.17 -5.76 3.23
CA CYS A 157 11.50 -5.32 4.44
C CYS A 157 12.47 -4.53 5.33
N VAL A 158 12.02 -3.36 5.78
CA VAL A 158 12.71 -2.51 6.76
C VAL A 158 11.68 -1.96 7.74
N GLU A 159 12.02 -1.91 9.03
CA GLU A 159 11.25 -1.19 10.05
C GLU A 159 12.03 0.04 10.51
N SER A 160 11.43 1.22 10.44
CA SER A 160 12.07 2.46 10.93
C SER A 160 12.25 2.40 12.45
N GLY A 161 11.24 1.89 13.14
CA GLY A 161 11.14 1.94 14.59
C GLY A 161 10.71 3.30 15.11
N GLY A 162 10.68 3.40 16.44
CA GLY A 162 10.33 4.63 17.14
C GLY A 162 11.18 4.78 18.40
N PRO A 163 11.23 6.00 18.97
CA PRO A 163 11.86 6.22 20.26
C PRO A 163 11.09 5.47 21.36
N GLU A 164 11.72 5.31 22.51
CA GLU A 164 11.02 4.79 23.69
C GLU A 164 9.76 5.62 24.00
N PRO A 165 8.65 4.96 24.40
CA PRO A 165 7.42 5.66 24.75
C PRO A 165 7.67 6.78 25.76
N GLY A 166 7.33 8.01 25.39
CA GLY A 166 7.48 9.19 26.24
C GLY A 166 8.83 9.92 26.14
N VAL A 167 9.80 9.43 25.36
CA VAL A 167 11.18 9.98 25.34
C VAL A 167 11.50 10.76 24.06
N GLY A 168 10.85 10.48 22.93
CA GLY A 168 11.20 11.11 21.65
C GLY A 168 10.04 11.33 20.67
N CYS A 169 10.40 11.77 19.46
CA CYS A 169 9.47 11.97 18.35
C CYS A 169 9.55 10.79 17.37
N ALA A 170 8.51 9.95 17.32
CA ALA A 170 8.40 8.86 16.34
C ALA A 170 8.53 9.36 14.89
N GLY A 171 8.01 10.55 14.62
CA GLY A 171 8.15 11.20 13.32
C GLY A 171 9.60 11.46 12.90
N ARG A 172 10.50 11.83 13.83
CA ARG A 172 11.92 12.04 13.52
C ARG A 172 12.60 10.72 13.14
N GLY A 173 12.22 9.63 13.78
CA GLY A 173 12.71 8.29 13.47
C GLY A 173 12.39 7.83 12.05
N VAL A 174 11.17 8.11 11.60
CA VAL A 174 10.72 7.84 10.22
C VAL A 174 11.57 8.62 9.21
N ILE A 175 11.78 9.92 9.45
CA ILE A 175 12.59 10.77 8.56
C ILE A 175 14.01 10.22 8.41
N THR A 176 14.67 9.97 9.55
CA THR A 176 16.03 9.45 9.58
C THR A 176 16.14 8.10 8.86
N SER A 177 15.17 7.22 9.05
CA SER A 177 15.16 5.89 8.39
C SER A 177 14.96 5.99 6.89
N ILE A 178 14.04 6.85 6.42
CA ILE A 178 13.80 7.06 4.99
C ILE A 178 15.04 7.62 4.30
N ASN A 179 15.67 8.64 4.89
CA ASN A 179 16.87 9.25 4.32
C ASN A 179 18.03 8.25 4.24
N PHE A 180 18.26 7.49 5.32
CA PHE A 180 19.26 6.41 5.33
C PHE A 180 19.04 5.40 4.19
N LEU A 181 17.80 4.96 3.99
CA LEU A 181 17.47 3.98 2.95
C LEU A 181 17.67 4.52 1.53
N GLU A 182 17.36 5.79 1.31
CA GLU A 182 17.60 6.44 0.02
C GLU A 182 19.10 6.60 -0.27
N GLU A 183 19.87 7.11 0.69
CA GLU A 183 21.31 7.35 0.55
C GLU A 183 22.09 6.04 0.32
N ASN A 184 21.60 4.92 0.87
CA ASN A 184 22.22 3.61 0.74
C ASN A 184 21.66 2.76 -0.42
N GLY A 185 20.84 3.33 -1.32
CA GLY A 185 20.40 2.65 -2.55
C GLY A 185 19.34 1.56 -2.34
N ALA A 186 18.58 1.59 -1.24
CA ALA A 186 17.55 0.56 -0.98
C ALA A 186 16.42 0.53 -2.05
N TYR A 187 16.24 1.66 -2.73
CA TYR A 187 15.20 1.95 -3.72
C TYR A 187 15.58 1.46 -5.12
N ASP A 188 16.83 1.03 -5.32
CA ASP A 188 17.32 0.58 -6.60
C ASP A 188 16.71 -0.77 -6.98
N ASP A 189 16.34 -0.91 -8.26
CA ASP A 189 15.76 -2.13 -8.80
C ASP A 189 14.41 -2.54 -8.15
N VAL A 190 13.66 -1.57 -7.63
CA VAL A 190 12.33 -1.75 -7.03
C VAL A 190 11.26 -1.12 -7.92
N ASP A 191 10.10 -1.79 -8.04
CA ASP A 191 8.96 -1.28 -8.82
C ASP A 191 7.97 -0.51 -7.90
N TYR A 192 7.83 -0.94 -6.64
CA TYR A 192 7.00 -0.30 -5.62
C TYR A 192 7.71 -0.14 -4.28
N VAL A 193 7.64 1.05 -3.71
CA VAL A 193 7.97 1.29 -2.30
C VAL A 193 6.68 1.57 -1.54
N SER A 194 6.44 0.82 -0.47
CA SER A 194 5.26 0.96 0.36
C SER A 194 5.65 1.44 1.76
N TYR A 195 5.10 2.58 2.16
CA TYR A 195 5.22 3.12 3.52
C TYR A 195 3.99 2.73 4.34
N ASP A 196 4.19 2.02 5.45
CA ASP A 196 3.12 1.72 6.40
C ASP A 196 3.15 2.76 7.54
N VAL A 197 2.30 3.79 7.46
CA VAL A 197 2.42 4.99 8.31
C VAL A 197 1.32 5.04 9.38
N LEU A 198 1.68 5.49 10.59
CA LEU A 198 0.72 5.73 11.66
C LEU A 198 -0.25 6.86 11.26
N GLY A 199 -1.55 6.58 11.26
CA GLY A 199 -2.59 7.54 10.84
C GLY A 199 -3.39 8.20 11.96
N ASP A 200 -3.14 7.84 13.23
CA ASP A 200 -3.84 8.45 14.38
C ASP A 200 -3.40 9.90 14.63
N VAL A 201 -2.14 10.20 14.36
CA VAL A 201 -1.54 11.51 14.59
C VAL A 201 -0.90 12.00 13.29
N VAL A 202 -1.52 12.97 12.65
CA VAL A 202 -0.98 13.62 11.44
C VAL A 202 -0.08 14.78 11.84
N CYS A 203 0.97 14.51 12.64
CA CYS A 203 1.97 15.53 13.00
C CYS A 203 3.00 15.70 11.87
N GLY A 204 3.83 16.75 11.95
CA GLY A 204 4.78 17.10 10.89
C GLY A 204 5.73 15.98 10.46
N GLY A 205 6.07 15.05 11.37
CA GLY A 205 6.94 13.91 11.06
C GLY A 205 6.22 12.74 10.38
N PHE A 206 5.02 12.35 10.81
CA PHE A 206 4.22 11.32 10.11
C PHE A 206 3.66 11.81 8.78
N ALA A 207 3.61 13.13 8.59
CA ALA A 207 3.35 13.75 7.30
C ALA A 207 4.59 13.82 6.41
N MET A 208 5.80 13.43 6.85
CA MET A 208 7.00 13.57 6.01
C MET A 208 6.92 12.80 4.68
N PRO A 209 6.44 11.54 4.61
CA PRO A 209 6.29 10.87 3.32
C PRO A 209 5.44 11.68 2.33
N ILE A 210 4.46 12.42 2.83
CA ILE A 210 3.60 13.32 2.07
C ILE A 210 4.31 14.64 1.75
N ARG A 211 4.90 15.28 2.77
CA ARG A 211 5.47 16.62 2.71
C ARG A 211 6.70 16.69 1.81
N GLU A 212 7.53 15.66 1.83
CA GLU A 212 8.76 15.59 1.04
C GLU A 212 8.58 14.86 -0.29
N ASN A 213 7.32 14.67 -0.73
CA ASN A 213 6.96 13.96 -1.96
C ASN A 213 7.58 12.55 -2.07
N LYS A 214 7.83 11.87 -0.95
CA LYS A 214 8.33 10.49 -0.94
C LYS A 214 7.22 9.56 -1.42
N ALA A 215 6.01 9.65 -0.86
CA ALA A 215 4.86 8.89 -1.34
C ALA A 215 3.95 9.76 -2.22
N GLN A 216 3.76 9.39 -3.49
CA GLN A 216 2.87 10.13 -4.39
C GLN A 216 1.43 9.59 -4.36
N GLU A 217 1.24 8.33 -3.97
CA GLU A 217 -0.08 7.69 -3.93
C GLU A 217 -0.42 7.24 -2.51
N ILE A 218 -1.51 7.77 -1.96
CA ILE A 218 -1.91 7.47 -0.59
C ILE A 218 -3.20 6.67 -0.58
N TYR A 219 -3.21 5.57 0.16
CA TYR A 219 -4.37 4.74 0.40
C TYR A 219 -4.73 4.83 1.88
N ILE A 220 -6.00 5.11 2.18
CA ILE A 220 -6.47 5.21 3.57
C ILE A 220 -7.29 3.97 3.91
N VAL A 221 -6.82 3.18 4.86
CA VAL A 221 -7.55 2.04 5.42
C VAL A 221 -8.52 2.53 6.49
N MET A 222 -9.80 2.20 6.32
CA MET A 222 -10.90 2.70 7.16
C MET A 222 -11.99 1.63 7.30
N SER A 223 -12.98 1.88 8.16
CA SER A 223 -14.16 1.03 8.38
C SER A 223 -15.37 1.92 8.63
N GLY A 224 -16.56 1.33 8.79
CA GLY A 224 -17.80 2.04 9.12
C GLY A 224 -17.81 2.70 10.51
N GLU A 225 -16.78 2.48 11.33
CA GLU A 225 -16.66 3.14 12.62
C GLU A 225 -16.46 4.65 12.49
N MET A 226 -17.19 5.40 13.32
CA MET A 226 -17.10 6.87 13.37
C MET A 226 -15.66 7.38 13.51
N MET A 227 -14.85 6.75 14.36
CA MET A 227 -13.46 7.16 14.56
C MET A 227 -12.56 6.85 13.35
N ALA A 228 -12.87 5.79 12.59
CA ALA A 228 -12.12 5.47 11.37
C ALA A 228 -12.45 6.46 10.25
N LEU A 229 -13.74 6.84 10.12
CA LEU A 229 -14.19 7.90 9.21
C LEU A 229 -13.56 9.25 9.57
N TYR A 230 -13.55 9.61 10.85
CA TYR A 230 -12.94 10.83 11.34
C TYR A 230 -11.43 10.89 11.05
N ALA A 231 -10.71 9.81 11.33
CA ALA A 231 -9.29 9.70 11.01
C ALA A 231 -9.05 9.82 9.50
N ALA A 232 -9.83 9.11 8.68
CA ALA A 232 -9.74 9.17 7.23
C ALA A 232 -9.93 10.60 6.70
N ASN A 233 -10.93 11.32 7.21
CA ASN A 233 -11.17 12.71 6.84
C ASN A 233 -9.99 13.64 7.24
N ASN A 234 -9.43 13.47 8.44
CA ASN A 234 -8.29 14.28 8.88
C ASN A 234 -7.02 14.00 8.06
N ILE A 235 -6.77 12.73 7.74
CA ILE A 235 -5.67 12.33 6.85
C ILE A 235 -5.88 12.96 5.47
N ALA A 236 -7.09 12.86 4.90
CA ALA A 236 -7.41 13.46 3.60
C ALA A 236 -7.20 14.98 3.58
N ARG A 237 -7.58 15.69 4.65
CA ARG A 237 -7.28 17.14 4.80
C ARG A 237 -5.78 17.42 4.88
N GLY A 238 -5.02 16.55 5.55
CA GLY A 238 -3.56 16.60 5.58
C GLY A 238 -2.97 16.46 4.18
N ILE A 239 -3.45 15.48 3.40
CA ILE A 239 -3.03 15.27 2.01
C ILE A 239 -3.34 16.51 1.15
N LEU A 240 -4.56 17.06 1.25
CA LEU A 240 -4.98 18.23 0.47
C LEU A 240 -4.05 19.44 0.69
N LYS A 241 -3.55 19.64 1.91
CA LYS A 241 -2.61 20.71 2.24
C LYS A 241 -1.30 20.61 1.46
N TYR A 242 -0.84 19.40 1.17
CA TYR A 242 0.43 19.15 0.45
C TYR A 242 0.21 18.86 -1.04
N ALA A 243 -0.99 18.46 -1.44
CA ALA A 243 -1.34 18.19 -2.84
C ALA A 243 -1.25 19.44 -3.74
N THR A 244 -1.34 20.64 -3.16
CA THR A 244 -1.22 21.92 -3.90
C THR A 244 0.22 22.27 -4.26
N VAL A 245 1.19 21.86 -3.42
CA VAL A 245 2.62 22.14 -3.62
C VAL A 245 3.35 20.94 -4.23
N GLY A 246 2.84 19.72 -3.99
CA GLY A 246 3.45 18.46 -4.37
C GLY A 246 2.64 17.64 -5.39
N SER A 247 3.20 16.50 -5.75
CA SER A 247 2.57 15.51 -6.64
C SER A 247 1.70 14.49 -5.89
N VAL A 248 1.62 14.58 -4.57
CA VAL A 248 0.88 13.65 -3.72
C VAL A 248 -0.62 13.68 -4.02
N ARG A 249 -1.21 12.50 -4.18
CA ARG A 249 -2.65 12.31 -4.41
C ARG A 249 -3.21 11.25 -3.47
N LEU A 250 -4.49 11.42 -3.12
CA LEU A 250 -5.28 10.35 -2.52
C LEU A 250 -5.63 9.34 -3.63
N GLY A 251 -5.08 8.13 -3.54
CA GLY A 251 -5.33 7.04 -4.48
C GLY A 251 -6.64 6.31 -4.23
N GLY A 252 -7.09 6.24 -2.97
CA GLY A 252 -8.39 5.69 -2.63
C GLY A 252 -8.59 5.41 -1.15
N LEU A 253 -9.83 5.05 -0.80
CA LEU A 253 -10.18 4.48 0.50
C LEU A 253 -10.24 2.96 0.40
N ILE A 254 -9.69 2.27 1.38
CA ILE A 254 -9.78 0.83 1.52
C ILE A 254 -10.67 0.54 2.73
N CYS A 255 -11.86 0.01 2.48
CA CYS A 255 -12.76 -0.41 3.53
C CYS A 255 -12.33 -1.78 4.06
N ASN A 256 -11.80 -1.83 5.27
CA ASN A 256 -11.58 -3.06 6.01
C ASN A 256 -12.79 -3.29 6.93
N GLU A 257 -13.74 -4.07 6.42
CA GLU A 257 -15.07 -4.24 7.01
C GLU A 257 -15.01 -4.73 8.46
N ARG A 258 -15.82 -4.10 9.32
CA ARG A 258 -16.06 -4.53 10.70
C ARG A 258 -17.47 -5.09 10.91
N GLN A 259 -18.15 -5.41 9.80
CA GLN A 259 -19.50 -5.98 9.77
C GLN A 259 -20.55 -5.05 10.38
N THR A 260 -20.40 -3.74 10.16
CA THR A 260 -21.43 -2.76 10.51
C THR A 260 -22.49 -2.65 9.42
N ASP A 261 -23.73 -2.31 9.79
CA ASP A 261 -24.80 -2.17 8.80
C ASP A 261 -24.46 -1.08 7.78
N ARG A 262 -24.63 -1.42 6.48
CA ARG A 262 -24.40 -0.50 5.36
C ARG A 262 -23.01 0.14 5.33
N GLU A 263 -22.01 -0.58 5.82
CA GLU A 263 -20.61 -0.12 5.89
C GLU A 263 -20.03 0.31 4.54
N LEU A 264 -20.30 -0.47 3.49
CA LEU A 264 -19.86 -0.17 2.13
C LEU A 264 -20.50 1.11 1.60
N ASP A 265 -21.83 1.26 1.72
CA ASP A 265 -22.54 2.47 1.31
C ASP A 265 -21.94 3.72 1.98
N LEU A 266 -21.58 3.61 3.26
CA LEU A 266 -20.98 4.70 4.03
C LEU A 266 -19.57 5.03 3.54
N ALA A 267 -18.75 4.02 3.25
CA ALA A 267 -17.41 4.20 2.71
C ALA A 267 -17.44 4.83 1.31
N GLU A 268 -18.37 4.40 0.45
CA GLU A 268 -18.58 4.97 -0.88
C GLU A 268 -19.07 6.42 -0.81
N ALA A 269 -20.01 6.72 0.08
CA ALA A 269 -20.50 8.07 0.30
C ALA A 269 -19.39 9.00 0.81
N LEU A 270 -18.51 8.51 1.70
CA LEU A 270 -17.34 9.28 2.13
C LEU A 270 -16.36 9.50 0.97
N ALA A 271 -16.04 8.46 0.19
CA ALA A 271 -15.14 8.57 -0.96
C ALA A 271 -15.64 9.61 -1.97
N ALA A 272 -16.94 9.62 -2.26
CA ALA A 272 -17.56 10.61 -3.14
C ALA A 272 -17.43 12.04 -2.61
N ARG A 273 -17.62 12.25 -1.29
CA ARG A 273 -17.48 13.56 -0.65
C ARG A 273 -16.04 14.05 -0.53
N LEU A 274 -15.06 13.15 -0.43
CA LEU A 274 -13.65 13.55 -0.41
C LEU A 274 -13.15 13.97 -1.80
N ASN A 275 -13.87 13.61 -2.86
CA ASN A 275 -13.54 13.97 -4.24
C ASN A 275 -14.34 15.19 -4.78
N SER A 276 -15.23 15.76 -3.98
CA SER A 276 -15.96 17.00 -4.31
C SER A 276 -15.23 18.23 -3.80
#